data_AF-A0A1J0TWJ7-F1
#
_entry.id   AF-A0A1J0TWJ7-F1
#
_cell.length_a   1.000
_cell.length_b   1.000
_cell.length_c   1.000
_cell.angle_alpha   90.00
_cell.angle_beta   90.00
_cell.angle_gamma   90.00
#
_symmetry.space_group_name_H-M   'P 1'
#
loop_
_entity.id
_entity.type
_entity.pdbx_description
1 polymer ?
#
loop_
_entity_poly.entity_id
_entity_poly.type
_entity_poly.pdbx_seq_one_letter_code
_entity_poly.pdbx_strand_id
1 'polypeptide(L)'
;MIRALWSDEKGAAGIDGTYYRLTGAKRGPFPAHALGIWLGAYGKRMLDVTGRFAGGWLPSSFAAGPEKLGEMSARVDEGAHRAGRDPAAIRRLYNISGTFAETADGSRSDLERFAGEVAPRVRELVAAERR
;
A
#
# COMPACT_ATOMS: atom_id res chain seq x y z
N MET A 1 16.98 6.01 0.45
CA MET A 1 17.08 7.14 -0.50
C MET A 1 15.85 8.01 -0.49
N ILE A 2 14.73 7.57 -1.08
CA ILE A 2 13.52 8.39 -1.26
C ILE A 2 13.05 9.05 0.06
N ARG A 3 12.94 8.28 1.15
CA ARG A 3 12.52 8.83 2.46
C ARG A 3 13.44 9.93 3.01
N ALA A 4 14.74 9.89 2.72
CA ALA A 4 15.67 10.94 3.17
C ALA A 4 15.50 12.25 2.38
N LEU A 5 15.02 12.16 1.14
CA LEU A 5 14.70 13.31 0.30
C LEU A 5 13.31 13.90 0.63
N TRP A 6 12.41 13.09 1.18
CA TRP A 6 11.08 13.46 1.68
C TRP A 6 11.09 13.70 3.20
N SER A 7 12.07 14.46 3.68
CA SER A 7 12.23 14.81 5.09
C SER A 7 12.29 16.33 5.26
N ASP A 8 11.77 16.82 6.38
CA ASP A 8 11.85 18.23 6.81
C ASP A 8 13.15 18.54 7.58
N GLU A 9 14.03 17.54 7.74
CA GLU A 9 15.36 17.70 8.33
C GLU A 9 16.16 18.81 7.65
N LYS A 10 16.82 19.63 8.48
CA LYS A 10 17.70 20.69 8.01
C LYS A 10 18.92 20.14 7.25
N GLY A 11 19.43 20.95 6.33
CA GLY A 11 20.63 20.65 5.55
C GLY A 11 20.38 19.79 4.32
N ALA A 12 21.44 19.18 3.80
CA ALA A 12 21.39 18.31 2.63
C ALA A 12 21.32 16.82 3.04
N ALA A 13 20.64 16.00 2.23
CA ALA A 13 20.51 14.57 2.50
C ALA A 13 21.81 13.83 2.15
N GLY A 14 22.26 12.98 3.08
CA GLY A 14 23.40 12.08 2.93
C GLY A 14 22.97 10.64 3.18
N ILE A 15 23.36 9.73 2.28
CA ILE A 15 23.17 8.29 2.46
C ILE A 15 24.41 7.60 1.91
N ASP A 16 25.04 6.77 2.73
CA ASP A 16 26.11 5.87 2.28
C ASP A 16 25.57 4.44 2.21
N GLY A 17 24.93 4.12 1.09
CA GLY A 17 24.29 2.82 0.88
C GLY A 17 25.09 1.94 -0.08
N THR A 18 24.96 0.63 0.07
CA THR A 18 25.65 -0.37 -0.78
C THR A 18 25.36 -0.21 -2.26
N TYR A 19 24.11 0.13 -2.62
CA TYR A 19 23.68 0.26 -4.02
C TYR A 19 23.60 1.71 -4.50
N TYR A 20 23.29 2.63 -3.59
CA TYR A 20 23.11 4.04 -3.91
C TYR A 20 23.72 4.91 -2.81
N ARG A 21 24.48 5.92 -3.23
CA ARG A 21 25.06 6.94 -2.36
C ARG A 21 24.48 8.30 -2.71
N LEU A 22 24.05 9.05 -1.70
CA LEU A 22 23.67 10.46 -1.80
C LEU A 22 24.71 11.30 -1.07
N THR A 23 25.28 12.28 -1.76
CA THR A 23 26.27 13.19 -1.21
C THR A 23 25.76 14.63 -1.34
N GLY A 24 25.21 15.17 -0.26
CA GLY A 24 24.76 16.57 -0.22
C GLY A 24 23.57 16.88 -1.14
N ALA A 25 22.65 15.92 -1.31
CA ALA A 25 21.49 16.12 -2.16
C ALA A 25 20.53 17.15 -1.54
N LYS A 26 20.09 18.14 -2.34
CA LYS A 26 19.05 19.08 -1.94
C LYS A 26 17.75 18.30 -1.69
N ARG A 27 17.16 18.48 -0.51
CA ARG A 27 15.84 17.94 -0.18
C ARG A 27 14.77 18.71 -0.98
N GLY A 28 13.72 18.00 -1.41
CA GLY A 28 12.61 18.64 -2.13
C GLY A 28 11.78 19.54 -1.22
N PRO A 29 10.74 20.23 -1.74
CA PRO A 29 9.70 20.73 -0.85
C PRO A 29 9.14 19.53 -0.08
N PHE A 30 9.09 19.66 1.25
CA PHE A 30 8.60 18.60 2.11
C PHE A 30 7.11 18.33 1.80
N PRO A 31 6.70 17.06 1.57
CA PRO A 31 5.29 16.75 1.36
C PRO A 31 4.45 17.19 2.56
N ALA A 32 3.23 17.67 2.31
CA ALA A 32 2.34 18.14 3.38
C ALA A 32 1.97 17.07 4.43
N HIS A 33 2.25 15.80 4.15
CA HIS A 33 2.05 14.65 5.04
C HIS A 33 3.02 13.52 4.66
N ALA A 34 3.20 12.55 5.55
CA ALA A 34 4.04 11.39 5.28
C ALA A 34 3.51 10.59 4.07
N LEU A 35 4.33 10.47 3.02
CA LEU A 35 3.98 9.69 1.84
C LEU A 35 4.10 8.19 2.12
N GLY A 36 3.02 7.47 1.87
CA GLY A 36 3.00 6.01 1.93
C GLY A 36 3.73 5.40 0.73
N ILE A 37 4.50 4.33 0.95
CA ILE A 37 5.01 3.45 -0.11
C ILE A 37 4.14 2.19 -0.11
N TRP A 38 3.49 1.90 -1.23
CA TRP A 38 2.48 0.85 -1.34
C TRP A 38 2.94 -0.20 -2.36
N LEU A 39 2.84 -1.48 -2.02
CA LEU A 39 3.36 -2.57 -2.86
C LEU A 39 2.27 -3.61 -3.19
N GLY A 40 2.14 -3.95 -4.47
CA GLY A 40 1.39 -5.11 -4.96
C GLY A 40 2.28 -6.35 -5.02
N ALA A 41 2.66 -6.87 -3.85
CA ALA A 41 3.61 -7.98 -3.71
C ALA A 41 2.92 -9.34 -3.51
N TYR A 42 3.54 -10.40 -4.05
CA TYR A 42 2.98 -11.76 -3.99
C TYR A 42 3.96 -12.83 -3.47
N GLY A 43 5.20 -12.84 -3.96
CA GLY A 43 6.19 -13.84 -3.55
C GLY A 43 6.75 -13.58 -2.15
N LYS A 44 7.16 -14.66 -1.43
CA LYS A 44 7.68 -14.63 -0.05
C LYS A 44 8.68 -13.50 0.22
N ARG A 45 9.68 -13.33 -0.64
CA ARG A 45 10.71 -12.28 -0.49
C ARG A 45 10.12 -10.89 -0.57
N MET A 46 9.18 -10.65 -1.49
CA MET A 46 8.56 -9.33 -1.65
C MET A 46 7.53 -9.04 -0.56
N LEU A 47 6.86 -10.06 -0.02
CA LEU A 47 6.00 -9.93 1.17
C LEU A 47 6.82 -9.54 2.41
N ASP A 48 8.01 -10.11 2.61
CA ASP A 48 8.93 -9.67 3.66
C ASP A 48 9.35 -8.20 3.48
N VAL A 49 9.77 -7.81 2.26
CA VAL A 49 10.11 -6.41 1.93
C VAL A 49 8.92 -5.47 2.21
N THR A 50 7.70 -5.93 1.90
CA THR A 50 6.48 -5.17 2.17
C THR A 50 6.30 -4.92 3.67
N GLY A 51 6.40 -5.98 4.48
CA GLY A 51 6.36 -5.88 5.94
C GLY A 51 7.39 -4.90 6.50
N ARG A 52 8.61 -4.93 5.97
CA ARG A 52 9.74 -4.13 6.47
C ARG A 52 9.65 -2.65 6.10
N PHE A 53 9.14 -2.30 4.91
CA PHE A 53 9.33 -0.95 4.37
C PHE A 53 8.05 -0.25 3.89
N ALA A 54 7.00 -1.00 3.57
CA ALA A 54 5.79 -0.44 3.00
C ALA A 54 4.87 0.14 4.08
N GLY A 55 4.11 1.17 3.68
CA GLY A 55 2.95 1.67 4.43
C GLY A 55 1.64 1.03 3.97
N GLY A 56 1.65 0.31 2.84
CA GLY A 56 0.48 -0.41 2.37
C GLY A 56 0.80 -1.63 1.50
N TRP A 57 -0.09 -2.60 1.53
CA TRP A 57 -0.06 -3.82 0.72
C TRP A 57 -1.36 -3.95 -0.08
N LEU A 58 -1.25 -4.14 -1.39
CA LEU A 58 -2.37 -4.14 -2.34
C LEU A 58 -2.26 -5.32 -3.33
N PRO A 59 -2.53 -6.57 -2.91
CA PRO A 59 -2.69 -7.69 -3.83
C PRO A 59 -3.94 -7.49 -4.70
N SER A 60 -3.90 -8.02 -5.93
CA SER A 60 -5.04 -8.04 -6.85
C SER A 60 -5.68 -9.42 -6.96
N SER A 61 -7.00 -9.47 -7.12
CA SER A 61 -7.78 -10.71 -7.11
C SER A 61 -7.41 -11.70 -8.19
N PHE A 62 -7.01 -11.20 -9.37
CA PHE A 62 -6.55 -12.05 -10.47
C PHE A 62 -5.24 -12.79 -10.17
N ALA A 63 -4.45 -12.31 -9.22
CA ALA A 63 -3.14 -12.88 -8.88
C ALA A 63 -3.15 -13.61 -7.52
N ALA A 64 -4.02 -13.21 -6.59
CA ALA A 64 -4.21 -13.85 -5.31
C ALA A 64 -5.69 -13.93 -4.95
N GLY A 65 -6.24 -15.14 -4.93
CA GLY A 65 -7.59 -15.39 -4.43
C GLY A 65 -7.68 -15.17 -2.91
N PRO A 66 -8.91 -14.92 -2.38
CA PRO A 66 -9.13 -14.66 -0.96
C PRO A 66 -8.54 -15.73 -0.04
N GLU A 67 -8.53 -16.99 -0.46
CA GLU A 67 -8.01 -18.14 0.27
C GLU A 67 -6.50 -18.03 0.58
N LYS A 68 -5.74 -17.28 -0.23
CA LYS A 68 -4.30 -17.08 -0.04
C LYS A 68 -3.98 -15.87 0.83
N LEU A 69 -4.94 -14.95 1.00
CA LEU A 69 -4.68 -13.65 1.64
C LEU A 69 -4.23 -13.79 3.09
N GLY A 70 -4.77 -14.77 3.83
CA GLY A 70 -4.38 -15.01 5.22
C GLY A 70 -2.89 -15.36 5.34
N GLU A 71 -2.43 -16.34 4.56
CA GLU A 71 -1.03 -16.78 4.55
C GLU A 71 -0.09 -15.68 4.05
N MET A 72 -0.49 -14.93 3.03
CA MET A 72 0.30 -13.82 2.50
C MET A 72 0.37 -12.65 3.50
N SER A 73 -0.74 -12.33 4.16
CA SER A 73 -0.80 -11.31 5.21
C SER A 73 0.11 -11.67 6.38
N ALA A 74 0.12 -12.92 6.83
CA ALA A 74 1.01 -13.37 7.90
C ALA A 74 2.49 -13.12 7.57
N ARG A 75 2.91 -13.33 6.31
CA ARG A 75 4.29 -13.05 5.88
C ARG A 75 4.64 -11.56 5.88
N VAL A 76 3.67 -10.70 5.56
CA VAL A 76 3.85 -9.25 5.69
C VAL A 76 4.02 -8.89 7.16
N ASP A 77 3.21 -9.46 8.06
CA ASP A 77 3.25 -9.19 9.49
C ASP A 77 4.58 -9.66 10.11
N GLU A 78 5.05 -10.86 9.74
CA GLU A 78 6.38 -11.33 10.13
C GLU A 78 7.50 -10.39 9.66
N GLY A 79 7.41 -9.87 8.43
CA GLY A 79 8.37 -8.89 7.90
C GLY A 79 8.35 -7.60 8.71
N ALA A 80 7.17 -7.14 9.13
CA ALA A 80 7.01 -5.98 9.99
C ALA A 80 7.64 -6.21 11.37
N HIS A 81 7.34 -7.34 12.00
CA HIS A 81 7.91 -7.71 13.29
C HIS A 81 9.44 -7.84 13.25
N ARG A 82 10.00 -8.47 12.21
CA ARG A 82 11.46 -8.54 12.02
C ARG A 82 12.11 -7.16 11.88
N ALA A 83 11.36 -6.15 11.46
CA ALA A 83 11.81 -4.76 11.40
C ALA A 83 11.45 -3.93 12.64
N GLY A 84 10.90 -4.55 13.69
CA GLY A 84 10.47 -3.85 14.91
C GLY A 84 9.28 -2.91 14.68
N ARG A 85 8.44 -3.19 13.67
CA ARG A 85 7.27 -2.39 13.30
C ARG A 85 5.99 -3.08 13.78
N ASP A 86 4.99 -2.27 14.11
CA ASP A 86 3.62 -2.74 14.31
C ASP A 86 2.99 -3.10 12.95
N PRO A 87 2.55 -4.35 12.73
CA PRO A 87 1.83 -4.74 11.52
C PRO A 87 0.57 -3.91 11.25
N ALA A 88 -0.09 -3.40 12.30
CA ALA A 88 -1.28 -2.55 12.15
C ALA A 88 -1.00 -1.21 11.45
N ALA A 89 0.26 -0.78 11.40
CA ALA A 89 0.68 0.40 10.65
C ALA A 89 0.71 0.18 9.12
N ILE A 90 0.53 -1.07 8.65
CA ILE A 90 0.51 -1.42 7.23
C ILE A 90 -0.94 -1.48 6.74
N ARG A 91 -1.32 -0.54 5.89
CA ARG A 91 -2.67 -0.52 5.34
C ARG A 91 -2.88 -1.66 4.34
N ARG A 92 -3.92 -2.45 4.55
CA ARG A 92 -4.28 -3.57 3.67
C ARG A 92 -5.44 -3.18 2.76
N LEU A 93 -5.25 -3.40 1.48
CA LEU A 93 -6.28 -3.20 0.47
C LEU A 93 -6.27 -4.43 -0.44
N TYR A 94 -7.41 -4.73 -1.05
CA TYR A 94 -7.52 -5.82 -2.01
C TYR A 94 -8.12 -5.26 -3.29
N ASN A 95 -7.36 -5.32 -4.38
CA ASN A 95 -7.83 -4.83 -5.66
C ASN A 95 -8.70 -5.91 -6.32
N ILE A 96 -9.97 -5.59 -6.52
CA ILE A 96 -10.94 -6.50 -7.14
C ILE A 96 -11.20 -5.99 -8.55
N SER A 97 -10.92 -6.83 -9.55
CA SER A 97 -11.31 -6.58 -10.92
C SER A 97 -12.67 -7.23 -11.19
N GLY A 98 -13.57 -6.48 -11.83
CA GLY A 98 -14.89 -6.96 -12.23
C GLY A 98 -15.70 -5.84 -12.89
N THR A 99 -16.79 -6.23 -13.53
CA THR A 99 -17.74 -5.32 -14.14
C THR A 99 -18.98 -5.26 -13.24
N PHE A 100 -19.34 -4.06 -12.76
CA PHE A 100 -20.48 -3.89 -11.86
C PHE A 100 -21.82 -3.69 -12.60
N ALA A 101 -21.82 -3.72 -13.93
CA ALA A 101 -23.01 -3.64 -14.80
C ALA A 101 -22.81 -4.47 -16.08
N GLU A 102 -23.89 -4.84 -16.78
CA GLU A 102 -23.82 -5.60 -18.05
C GLU A 102 -23.02 -4.85 -19.15
N THR A 103 -22.96 -3.52 -19.07
CA THR A 103 -22.26 -2.64 -20.03
C THR A 103 -21.45 -1.54 -19.32
N ALA A 104 -20.60 -1.87 -18.35
CA ALA A 104 -19.69 -0.86 -17.80
C ALA A 104 -18.55 -0.61 -18.81
N ASP A 105 -18.40 0.63 -19.24
CA ASP A 105 -17.37 1.08 -20.18
C ASP A 105 -16.31 1.97 -19.49
N GLY A 106 -16.48 2.24 -18.19
CA GLY A 106 -15.59 3.11 -17.42
C GLY A 106 -15.91 4.60 -17.60
N SER A 107 -17.11 4.92 -18.09
CA SER A 107 -17.62 6.28 -18.22
C SER A 107 -17.70 7.02 -16.88
N ARG A 108 -17.86 8.34 -16.98
CA ARG A 108 -18.12 9.20 -15.82
C ARG A 108 -19.36 8.77 -15.04
N SER A 109 -20.41 8.32 -15.71
CA SER A 109 -21.63 7.80 -15.08
C SER A 109 -21.36 6.53 -14.27
N ASP A 110 -20.47 5.65 -14.74
CA ASP A 110 -20.06 4.46 -13.97
C ASP A 110 -19.28 4.86 -12.71
N LEU A 111 -18.40 5.86 -12.81
CA LEU A 111 -17.67 6.39 -11.65
C LEU A 111 -18.61 7.06 -10.64
N GLU A 112 -19.59 7.83 -11.09
CA GLU A 112 -20.59 8.48 -10.24
C GLU A 112 -21.46 7.45 -9.53
N ARG A 113 -21.91 6.40 -10.23
CA ARG A 113 -22.64 5.27 -9.63
C ARG A 113 -21.76 4.51 -8.63
N PHE A 114 -20.52 4.20 -8.99
CA PHE A 114 -19.58 3.54 -8.06
C PHE A 114 -19.38 4.36 -6.79
N ALA A 115 -19.20 5.67 -6.91
CA ALA A 115 -19.00 6.56 -5.77
C ALA A 115 -20.26 6.72 -4.91
N GLY A 116 -21.43 6.81 -5.53
CA GLY A 116 -22.71 7.04 -4.84
C GLY A 116 -23.35 5.79 -4.25
N GLU A 117 -23.16 4.61 -4.86
CA GLU A 117 -23.87 3.39 -4.51
C GLU A 117 -22.93 2.28 -4.04
N VAL A 118 -21.91 1.93 -4.85
CA VAL A 118 -21.06 0.76 -4.60
C VAL A 118 -20.12 0.99 -3.42
N ALA A 119 -19.36 2.10 -3.43
CA ALA A 119 -18.36 2.38 -2.40
C ALA A 119 -18.96 2.50 -0.98
N PRO A 120 -20.09 3.22 -0.76
CA PRO A 120 -20.75 3.24 0.54
C PRO A 120 -21.22 1.84 0.98
N ARG A 121 -21.84 1.07 0.08
CA ARG A 121 -22.35 -0.26 0.40
C ARG A 121 -21.24 -1.24 0.78
N VAL A 122 -20.12 -1.22 0.07
CA VAL A 122 -18.93 -2.02 0.42
C VAL A 122 -18.39 -1.62 1.80
N ARG A 123 -18.36 -0.31 2.13
CA ARG A 123 -17.93 0.14 3.47
C ARG A 123 -18.84 -0.39 4.58
N GLU A 124 -20.15 -0.38 4.36
CA GLU A 124 -21.12 -0.94 5.32
C GLU A 124 -20.90 -2.43 5.55
N LEU A 125 -20.75 -3.21 4.46
CA LEU A 125 -20.49 -4.65 4.55
C LEU A 125 -19.19 -4.93 5.30
N VAL A 126 -18.09 -4.24 4.95
CA VAL A 126 -16.81 -4.39 5.65
C VAL A 126 -16.91 -4.00 7.12
N ALA A 127 -17.70 -2.97 7.47
CA ALA A 127 -17.90 -2.57 8.86
C ALA A 127 -18.73 -3.59 9.66
N ALA A 128 -19.70 -4.26 9.03
CA ALA A 128 -20.50 -5.31 9.66
C ALA A 128 -19.65 -6.54 10.00
N GLU A 129 -18.76 -6.96 9.09
CA GLU A 129 -17.87 -8.12 9.26
C GLU A 129 -16.72 -7.89 10.25
N ARG A 130 -16.47 -6.64 10.66
CA ARG A 130 -15.42 -6.29 11.63
C ARG A 130 -15.90 -6.31 13.09
N ARG A 131 -17.19 -6.58 13.33
CA ARG A 131 -17.78 -6.69 14.67
C ARG A 131 -17.61 -8.10 15.21
#